data_AF-A0A537F691-F1
#
_entry.id   AF-A0A537F691-F1
#
_cell.length_a   1.000
_cell.length_b   1.000
_cell.length_c   1.000
_cell.angle_alpha   90.00
_cell.angle_beta   90.00
_cell.angle_gamma   90.00
#
_symmetry.space_group_name_H-M   'P 1'
#
loop_
_entity.id
_entity.type
_entity.pdbx_description
1 polymer ?
#
loop_
_entity_poly.entity_id
_entity_poly.type
_entity_poly.pdbx_seq_one_letter_code
_entity_poly.pdbx_strand_id
1 'polypeptide(L)'
;MSKWRQSERHNMIAALRDLIDEASRMAKSKRAPASERIRWTRLAGQLIWYKDAILRSMSLESMENEMFVIKKQVFEKKPEQKPPPGYMYPTFAEPAKRSETQEQG
;
A
#
# COMPACT_ATOMS: atom_id res chain seq x y z
N MET A 1 -32.06 -1.82 5.73
CA MET A 1 -31.45 -2.87 4.89
C MET A 1 -31.07 -4.06 5.78
N SER A 2 -31.22 -5.31 5.32
CA SER A 2 -30.84 -6.50 6.12
C SER A 2 -29.34 -6.48 6.46
N LYS A 3 -28.99 -6.81 7.72
CA LYS A 3 -27.58 -6.96 8.20
C LYS A 3 -26.74 -7.86 7.30
N TRP A 4 -27.33 -8.89 6.70
CA TRP A 4 -26.68 -9.80 5.75
C TRP A 4 -26.13 -9.07 4.51
N ARG A 5 -26.90 -8.13 3.95
CA ARG A 5 -26.47 -7.33 2.79
C ARG A 5 -25.38 -6.31 3.15
N GLN A 6 -25.25 -5.94 4.41
CA GLN A 6 -24.15 -5.08 4.88
C GLN A 6 -22.86 -5.89 5.04
N SER A 7 -22.92 -7.10 5.61
CA SER A 7 -21.76 -7.99 5.75
C SER A 7 -21.23 -8.45 4.39
N GLU A 8 -22.10 -8.80 3.45
CA GLU A 8 -21.71 -9.22 2.10
C GLU A 8 -20.99 -8.09 1.33
N ARG A 9 -21.51 -6.86 1.43
CA ARG A 9 -20.88 -5.68 0.81
C ARG A 9 -19.54 -5.33 1.45
N HIS A 10 -19.41 -5.43 2.77
CA HIS A 10 -18.14 -5.21 3.44
C HIS A 10 -17.08 -6.22 2.96
N ASN A 11 -17.45 -7.50 2.85
CA ASN A 11 -16.57 -8.55 2.32
C ASN A 11 -16.17 -8.27 0.86
N MET A 12 -17.10 -7.80 0.03
CA MET A 12 -16.78 -7.41 -1.35
C MET A 12 -15.82 -6.22 -1.42
N ILE A 13 -16.03 -5.18 -0.59
CA ILE A 13 -15.13 -4.02 -0.53
C ILE A 13 -13.73 -4.45 -0.06
N ALA A 14 -13.63 -5.34 0.92
CA ALA A 14 -12.36 -5.88 1.39
C ALA A 14 -11.64 -6.66 0.29
N ALA A 15 -12.32 -7.61 -0.36
CA ALA A 15 -11.76 -8.37 -1.48
C ALA A 15 -11.31 -7.47 -2.65
N LEU A 16 -12.09 -6.43 -2.97
CA LEU A 16 -11.69 -5.46 -3.99
C LEU A 16 -10.44 -4.67 -3.60
N ARG A 17 -10.24 -4.34 -2.32
CA ARG A 17 -9.00 -3.68 -1.85
C ARG A 17 -7.79 -4.58 -2.11
N ASP A 18 -7.87 -5.85 -1.73
CA ASP A 18 -6.78 -6.82 -1.92
C ASP A 18 -6.43 -6.99 -3.40
N LEU A 19 -7.45 -7.09 -4.26
CA LEU A 19 -7.27 -7.19 -5.71
C LEU A 19 -6.67 -5.91 -6.33
N ILE A 20 -7.06 -4.73 -5.85
CA ILE A 20 -6.48 -3.44 -6.28
C ILE A 20 -5.00 -3.37 -5.92
N ASP A 21 -4.64 -3.77 -4.70
CA ASP A 21 -3.26 -3.76 -4.22
C ASP A 21 -2.38 -4.71 -5.03
N GLU A 22 -2.88 -5.92 -5.29
CA GLU A 22 -2.17 -6.92 -6.09
C GLU A 22 -2.01 -6.49 -7.56
N ALA A 23 -3.08 -6.00 -8.19
CA ALA A 23 -3.01 -5.46 -9.55
C ALA A 23 -2.04 -4.26 -9.65
N SER A 24 -2.04 -3.38 -8.65
CA SER A 24 -1.13 -2.24 -8.57
C SER A 24 0.32 -2.67 -8.37
N ARG A 25 0.56 -3.70 -7.57
CA ARG A 25 1.89 -4.31 -7.36
C ARG A 25 2.43 -4.88 -8.67
N MET A 26 1.59 -5.62 -9.40
CA MET A 26 1.95 -6.22 -10.68
C MET A 26 2.19 -5.17 -11.78
N ALA A 27 1.38 -4.10 -11.81
CA ALA A 27 1.57 -2.97 -12.71
C ALA A 27 2.92 -2.26 -12.52
N LYS A 28 3.44 -2.24 -11.28
CA LYS A 28 4.74 -1.62 -10.92
C LYS A 28 5.91 -2.61 -11.00
N SER A 29 5.68 -3.89 -11.30
CA SER A 29 6.72 -4.91 -11.31
C SER A 29 7.73 -4.68 -12.44
N LYS A 30 9.01 -4.48 -12.08
CA LYS A 30 10.11 -4.32 -13.05
C LYS A 30 10.37 -5.60 -13.87
N ARG A 31 9.96 -6.77 -13.36
CA ARG A 31 10.19 -8.08 -14.01
C ARG A 31 9.13 -8.41 -15.06
N ALA A 32 7.94 -7.81 -14.97
CA ALA A 32 6.86 -8.07 -15.91
C ALA A 32 7.07 -7.29 -17.22
N PRO A 33 6.76 -7.86 -18.40
CA PRO A 33 6.74 -7.15 -19.67
C PRO A 33 5.83 -5.91 -19.67
N ALA A 34 6.12 -4.93 -20.52
CA ALA A 34 5.34 -3.68 -20.57
C ALA A 34 3.85 -3.90 -20.90
N SER A 35 3.54 -4.85 -21.79
CA SER A 35 2.16 -5.24 -22.14
C SER A 35 1.37 -5.76 -20.94
N GLU A 36 2.00 -6.59 -20.11
CA GLU A 36 1.40 -7.10 -18.88
C GLU A 36 1.17 -5.98 -17.87
N ARG A 37 2.16 -5.09 -17.67
CA ARG A 37 2.00 -3.94 -16.77
C ARG A 37 0.83 -3.05 -17.17
N ILE A 38 0.66 -2.77 -18.48
CA ILE A 38 -0.48 -2.00 -19.00
C ILE A 38 -1.80 -2.71 -18.71
N ARG A 39 -1.86 -4.03 -18.89
CA ARG A 39 -3.05 -4.83 -18.55
C ARG A 39 -3.37 -4.76 -17.06
N TRP A 40 -2.36 -4.87 -16.19
CA TRP A 40 -2.53 -4.74 -14.74
C TRP A 40 -2.98 -3.34 -14.31
N THR A 41 -2.45 -2.28 -14.92
CA THR A 41 -2.90 -0.89 -14.69
C THR A 41 -4.38 -0.72 -15.05
N ARG A 42 -4.81 -1.26 -16.21
CA ARG A 42 -6.22 -1.21 -16.63
C ARG A 42 -7.12 -1.96 -15.65
N LEU A 43 -6.70 -3.15 -15.21
CA LEU A 43 -7.43 -3.94 -14.23
C LEU A 43 -7.57 -3.21 -12.88
N ALA A 44 -6.48 -2.62 -12.37
CA ALA A 44 -6.51 -1.83 -11.15
C ALA A 44 -7.52 -0.67 -11.25
N GLY A 45 -7.56 0.02 -12.39
CA GLY A 45 -8.55 1.05 -12.67
C GLY A 45 -9.99 0.51 -12.63
N GLN A 46 -10.27 -0.61 -13.30
CA GLN A 46 -11.60 -1.23 -13.29
C GLN A 46 -12.05 -1.63 -11.88
N LEU A 47 -11.15 -2.19 -11.07
CA LEU A 47 -11.45 -2.57 -9.69
C LEU A 47 -11.74 -1.36 -8.80
N ILE A 48 -11.02 -0.24 -9.00
CA ILE A 48 -11.32 1.04 -8.34
C ILE A 48 -12.74 1.51 -8.71
N TRP A 49 -13.11 1.44 -9.99
CA TRP A 49 -14.45 1.79 -10.44
C TRP A 49 -15.54 0.92 -9.82
N TYR A 50 -15.35 -0.40 -9.73
CA TYR A 50 -16.32 -1.29 -9.08
C TYR A 50 -16.47 -1.00 -7.59
N LYS A 51 -15.35 -0.74 -6.90
CA LYS A 51 -15.38 -0.34 -5.48
C LYS A 51 -16.16 0.96 -5.28
N ASP A 52 -15.90 1.96 -6.11
CA ASP A 52 -16.62 3.24 -6.07
C ASP A 52 -18.12 3.08 -6.36
N ALA A 53 -18.52 2.26 -7.33
CA ALA A 53 -19.92 1.97 -7.61
C ALA A 53 -20.64 1.33 -6.42
N ILE A 54 -19.99 0.38 -5.73
CA ILE A 54 -20.54 -0.24 -4.51
C ILE A 54 -20.70 0.82 -3.41
N LEU A 55 -19.69 1.66 -3.19
CA LEU A 55 -19.71 2.72 -2.18
C LEU A 55 -20.83 3.74 -2.45
N ARG A 56 -21.01 4.17 -3.70
CA ARG A 56 -22.10 5.09 -4.09
C ARG A 56 -23.50 4.49 -3.92
N SER A 57 -23.62 3.16 -3.93
CA SER A 57 -24.88 2.45 -3.66
C SER A 57 -25.16 2.22 -2.17
N MET A 58 -24.30 2.71 -1.25
CA MET A 58 -24.46 2.56 0.19
C MET A 58 -25.42 3.61 0.78
N SER A 59 -26.10 3.23 1.87
CA SER A 59 -26.83 4.20 2.70
C SER A 59 -25.85 5.01 3.57
N LEU A 60 -26.27 6.21 3.97
CA LEU A 60 -25.48 7.13 4.80
C LEU A 60 -24.89 6.46 6.05
N GLU A 61 -25.71 5.72 6.80
CA GLU A 61 -25.31 4.96 8.00
C GLU A 61 -24.17 3.96 7.73
N SER A 62 -24.18 3.30 6.56
CA SER A 62 -23.11 2.35 6.21
C SER A 62 -21.83 3.08 5.78
N MET A 63 -21.95 4.27 5.18
CA MET A 63 -20.82 5.11 4.81
C MET A 63 -20.13 5.71 6.04
N GLU A 64 -20.89 6.10 7.07
CA GLU A 64 -20.36 6.59 8.34
C GLU A 64 -19.54 5.50 9.07
N ASN A 65 -20.01 4.25 9.06
CA ASN A 65 -19.27 3.12 9.62
C ASN A 65 -17.95 2.84 8.88
N GLU A 66 -17.94 2.85 7.54
CA GLU A 66 -16.69 2.71 6.78
C GLU A 66 -15.75 3.90 7.02
N MET A 67 -16.27 5.12 7.14
CA MET A 67 -15.47 6.29 7.45
C MET A 67 -14.81 6.20 8.83
N PHE A 68 -15.49 5.61 9.82
CA PHE A 68 -14.89 5.33 11.12
C PHE A 68 -13.71 4.35 11.02
N VAL A 69 -13.87 3.26 10.26
CA VAL A 69 -12.81 2.27 9.99
C VAL A 69 -11.61 2.91 9.28
N ILE A 70 -11.87 3.71 8.23
CA ILE A 70 -10.82 4.39 7.46
C ILE A 70 -10.07 5.40 8.34
N LYS A 71 -10.77 6.22 9.12
CA LYS A 71 -10.15 7.16 10.06
C LYS A 71 -9.24 6.42 11.04
N LYS A 72 -9.72 5.31 11.60
CA LYS A 72 -8.92 4.47 12.49
C LYS A 72 -7.63 3.99 11.81
N GLN A 73 -7.70 3.47 10.58
CA GLN A 73 -6.52 3.02 9.84
C GLN A 73 -5.52 4.15 9.49
N VAL A 74 -6.00 5.36 9.20
CA VAL A 74 -5.16 6.51 8.84
C VAL A 74 -4.48 7.11 10.08
N PHE A 75 -5.20 7.19 11.20
CA PHE A 75 -4.73 7.86 12.42
C PHE A 75 -4.07 6.92 13.42
N GLU A 76 -4.33 5.60 13.37
CA GLU A 76 -3.52 4.63 14.08
C GLU A 76 -2.15 4.51 13.42
N LYS A 77 -1.20 5.31 13.90
CA LYS A 77 0.23 5.08 13.63
C LYS A 77 0.53 3.64 14.02
N LYS A 78 0.85 2.79 13.03
CA LYS A 78 1.51 1.51 13.32
C LYS A 78 2.72 1.84 14.19
N PRO A 79 2.90 1.21 15.36
CA PRO A 79 4.11 1.42 16.14
C PRO A 79 5.29 1.10 15.21
N GLU A 80 6.25 2.02 15.12
CA GLU A 80 7.53 1.74 14.47
C GLU A 80 8.01 0.39 14.99
N GLN A 81 8.07 -0.61 14.12
CA GLN A 81 8.75 -1.84 14.45
C GLN A 81 10.20 -1.45 14.70
N LYS A 82 10.57 -1.33 15.97
CA LYS A 82 11.98 -1.27 16.35
C LYS A 82 12.63 -2.49 15.71
N PRO A 83 13.71 -2.32 14.94
CA PRO A 83 14.39 -3.46 14.37
C PRO A 83 14.78 -4.42 15.52
N PRO A 84 14.71 -5.74 15.30
CA PRO A 84 15.05 -6.72 16.33
C PRO A 84 16.43 -6.39 16.94
N PRO A 85 16.61 -6.56 18.27
CA PRO A 85 17.90 -6.31 18.91
C PRO A 85 19.00 -7.10 18.18
N GLY A 86 19.95 -6.38 17.57
CA GLY A 86 21.06 -6.98 16.79
C GLY A 86 21.13 -6.59 15.32
N TYR A 87 20.11 -5.93 14.75
CA TYR A 87 20.21 -5.34 13.40
C TYR A 87 21.01 -4.04 13.46
N MET A 88 22.33 -4.11 13.21
CA MET A 88 23.12 -2.95 12.83
C MET A 88 22.74 -2.54 11.41
N TYR A 89 22.19 -1.34 11.24
CA TYR A 89 22.24 -0.68 9.93
C TYR A 89 23.72 -0.46 9.58
N PRO A 90 24.18 -0.75 8.35
CA PRO A 90 25.49 -0.28 7.93
C PRO A 90 25.44 1.24 7.92
N THR A 91 25.98 1.86 8.97
CA THR A 91 26.36 3.26 8.95
C THR A 91 27.17 3.47 7.68
N PHE A 92 26.71 4.35 6.80
CA PHE A 92 27.50 4.79 5.65
C PHE A 92 28.90 5.11 6.16
N ALA A 93 29.89 4.31 5.76
CA ALA A 93 31.27 4.56 6.10
C ALA A 93 31.59 5.98 5.61
N GLU A 94 31.92 6.88 6.53
CA GLU A 94 32.52 8.15 6.17
C GLU A 94 33.72 7.85 5.26
N PRO A 95 33.85 8.51 4.10
CA PRO A 95 34.97 8.25 3.23
C PRO A 95 36.25 8.59 3.99
N ALA A 96 37.12 7.59 4.14
CA ALA A 96 38.42 7.74 4.78
C ALA A 96 39.15 8.94 4.18
N LYS A 97 39.48 9.92 5.03
CA LYS A 97 40.32 11.06 4.64
C LYS A 97 41.63 10.49 4.10
N ARG A 98 41.91 10.73 2.81
CA ARG A 98 43.22 10.44 2.21
C ARG A 98 44.28 11.16 3.04
N SER A 99 45.20 10.40 3.62
CA SER A 99 46.44 10.94 4.16
C SER A 99 47.23 11.56 3.02
N GLU A 100 47.50 12.86 3.12
CA GLU A 100 48.39 13.58 2.22
C GLU A 100 49.78 12.93 2.25
N THR A 101 50.25 12.50 1.09
CA THR A 101 51.64 12.11 0.87
C THR A 101 52.50 13.37 1.02
N GLN A 102 53.26 13.48 2.12
CA GLN A 102 54.42 14.36 2.16
C GLN A 102 55.52 13.73 1.29
N GLU A 103 55.66 14.20 0.06
CA GLU A 103 56.90 14.04 -0.71
C GLU A 103 57.99 14.89 -0.04
N GLN A 104 59.03 14.22 0.44
CA GLN A 104 60.32 14.85 0.72
C GLN A 104 61.09 14.95 -0.60
N GLY A 105 61.51 16.18 -0.93
CA GLY A 105 62.45 16.50 -2.01
C GLY A 105 63.02 17.88 -1.75
#